data_AF-A0A1J5QMM2-F1
#
_entry.id   AF-A0A1J5QMM2-F1
#
_cell.length_a   1.000
_cell.length_b   1.000
_cell.length_c   1.000
_cell.angle_alpha   90.00
_cell.angle_beta   90.00
_cell.angle_gamma   90.00
#
_symmetry.space_group_name_H-M   'P 1'
#
loop_
_entity.id
_entity.type
_entity.pdbx_description
1 polymer ?
#
loop_
_entity_poly.entity_id
_entity_poly.type
_entity_poly.pdbx_seq_one_letter_code
_entity_poly.pdbx_strand_id
1 'polypeptide(L)'
;MAIRLECIRRACLLCCVASCLVLAACGGGGSSASGETAVTTSNGSVADGDDFTSTSPAGSGTTPTAGTGTPASGGVASGSQALVVVAWNDLGMHCVDGKDYSVFSILPPYNNLHAQLINRNGGGLVTSGVSLTYEATPDTTGSINTVSSTKTNFWSWVKALFGVALQPDTGLDLSNPSLHNPVPSSVPAALQYNASQAWWVAEGIPLLPYPDNYASTGQKNFYPMVKVVARDASGNTLASTRVVLPVSDEMSCASCHASGTDAAARPAAGWVGDANAERDWKRNILRLHDEKFPNAVATAGQQSRYPAGLLLASTDSGQPVLCASCHQSNALQTPAVAGIEALTTAIHSLHAKVIDPATGASMDASGNRASCYNCHPGATTNCLRGVMANARNPDGSYAIQCQSCHGSMSQVGASARQGWLDEPTCQSCHTTDATGAYQRYTSTFASGAAVRTALDTRFATTPDVPAVGKSLYRYSTGHGGLQCEACHGATHAIYPTSEPNDNVQSNALQGHAGTIAECSTCHASVPLTRDGGPHGMHTVGSAWVSAHQSAARGNLAACAACHGSDYRGRPQSATFTARSFSIEGRSVSFGAAHQVGCYDCHNGPNGGD
;
A
#
# COMPACT_ATOMS: atom_id res chain seq x y z
N MET A 1 -36.29 30.38 13.14
CA MET A 1 -35.88 31.72 12.65
C MET A 1 -34.46 31.57 12.09
N ALA A 2 -34.36 31.15 10.81
CA ALA A 2 -33.64 31.82 9.71
C ALA A 2 -32.10 31.98 9.92
N ILE A 3 -31.25 31.03 9.50
CA ILE A 3 -30.54 30.86 8.18
C ILE A 3 -29.38 31.85 7.91
N ARG A 4 -28.21 31.27 7.54
CA ARG A 4 -27.08 31.69 6.62
C ARG A 4 -25.72 31.44 7.30
N LEU A 5 -24.79 30.57 6.88
CA LEU A 5 -24.22 30.16 5.58
C LEU A 5 -23.59 31.30 4.76
N GLU A 6 -22.25 31.36 4.73
CA GLU A 6 -21.36 31.59 3.56
C GLU A 6 -19.95 32.06 4.01
N CYS A 7 -18.91 31.28 3.70
CA CYS A 7 -17.53 31.78 3.65
C CYS A 7 -16.69 30.94 2.67
N ILE A 8 -16.91 31.15 1.36
CA ILE A 8 -15.99 30.78 0.27
C ILE A 8 -15.99 31.96 -0.71
N ARG A 9 -14.81 32.55 -0.94
CA ARG A 9 -14.34 33.40 -2.08
C ARG A 9 -13.64 34.68 -1.63
N ARG A 10 -12.32 34.68 -1.77
CA ARG A 10 -11.38 35.76 -2.15
C ARG A 10 -9.99 35.11 -1.97
N ALA A 11 -9.18 34.85 -2.98
CA ALA A 11 -8.64 35.85 -3.89
C ALA A 11 -8.22 35.23 -5.24
N CYS A 12 -8.64 35.88 -6.32
CA CYS A 12 -8.01 35.80 -7.63
C CYS A 12 -8.17 37.20 -8.22
N LEU A 13 -7.09 37.98 -8.32
CA LEU A 13 -6.84 38.96 -9.39
C LEU A 13 -5.48 39.68 -9.22
N LEU A 14 -4.85 39.95 -10.38
CA LEU A 14 -3.62 40.72 -10.70
C LEU A 14 -2.30 39.93 -10.51
N CYS A 15 -1.44 39.71 -11.51
CA CYS A 15 -1.12 40.49 -12.71
C CYS A 15 -0.77 39.63 -13.94
N CYS A 16 -1.21 40.06 -15.12
CA CYS A 16 -0.58 39.79 -16.42
C CYS A 16 -0.08 41.12 -16.99
N VAL A 17 1.07 41.10 -17.67
CA VAL A 17 1.56 41.82 -18.89
C VAL A 17 3.10 41.64 -18.83
N ALA A 18 3.82 41.01 -19.77
CA ALA A 18 3.95 41.33 -21.19
C ALA A 18 4.45 40.12 -22.01
N SER A 19 4.11 40.14 -23.31
CA SER A 19 4.49 39.18 -24.35
C SER A 19 5.56 39.75 -25.31
N CYS A 20 6.04 38.86 -26.21
CA CYS A 20 6.75 39.08 -27.50
C CYS A 20 8.28 39.15 -27.44
N LEU A 21 9.07 38.60 -28.39
CA LEU A 21 8.97 37.65 -29.51
C LEU A 21 10.43 37.47 -30.03
N VAL A 22 10.77 36.38 -30.76
CA VAL A 22 11.68 36.30 -31.95
C VAL A 22 12.52 35.00 -32.02
N LEU A 23 12.58 34.50 -33.26
CA LEU A 23 13.07 33.24 -33.83
C LEU A 23 14.62 33.10 -33.98
N ALA A 24 15.04 31.82 -34.00
CA ALA A 24 15.92 31.10 -34.95
C ALA A 24 17.48 31.20 -34.96
N ALA A 25 18.06 30.00 -34.85
CA ALA A 25 19.10 29.35 -35.70
C ALA A 25 20.62 29.42 -35.39
N CYS A 26 21.17 28.20 -35.19
CA CYS A 26 22.40 27.57 -35.70
C CYS A 26 23.84 28.05 -35.36
N GLY A 27 24.67 27.05 -35.00
CA GLY A 27 26.15 27.00 -35.05
C GLY A 27 26.80 27.00 -33.65
N GLY A 28 27.70 26.11 -33.23
CA GLY A 28 28.51 25.08 -33.86
C GLY A 28 29.91 25.04 -33.17
N GLY A 29 30.34 23.86 -32.68
CA GLY A 29 31.69 23.57 -32.15
C GLY A 29 31.84 23.74 -30.64
N GLY A 30 32.49 22.89 -29.85
CA GLY A 30 33.31 21.69 -30.08
C GLY A 30 34.24 21.52 -28.84
N SER A 31 34.61 20.27 -28.54
CA SER A 31 35.60 19.83 -27.51
C SER A 31 35.09 19.70 -26.06
N SER A 32 35.40 18.68 -25.25
CA SER A 32 36.06 17.37 -25.42
C SER A 32 35.73 16.52 -24.18
N ALA A 33 35.72 15.20 -24.38
CA ALA A 33 35.25 14.16 -23.46
C ALA A 33 36.15 13.88 -22.24
N SER A 34 35.52 13.37 -21.17
CA SER A 34 36.08 12.38 -20.23
C SER A 34 34.98 11.38 -19.88
N GLY A 35 35.21 10.11 -20.22
CA GLY A 35 34.19 9.08 -20.34
C GLY A 35 33.58 8.57 -19.04
N GLU A 36 32.26 8.40 -19.07
CA GLU A 36 31.54 7.44 -18.24
C GLU A 36 31.14 6.26 -19.14
N THR A 37 31.49 5.07 -18.69
CA THR A 37 31.04 3.80 -19.26
C THR A 37 29.53 3.67 -19.08
N ALA A 38 28.78 3.94 -20.14
CA ALA A 38 27.36 3.64 -20.23
C ALA A 38 27.15 2.12 -20.18
N VAL A 39 26.64 1.63 -19.05
CA VAL A 39 26.02 0.31 -18.98
C VAL A 39 24.69 0.42 -19.71
N THR A 40 24.64 -0.14 -20.93
CA THR A 40 23.41 -0.32 -21.69
C THR A 40 22.50 -1.31 -20.94
N THR A 41 21.46 -0.82 -20.27
CA THR A 41 20.34 -1.65 -19.84
C THR A 41 19.41 -1.87 -21.02
N SER A 42 19.39 -3.09 -21.57
CA SER A 42 18.39 -3.52 -22.53
C SER A 42 17.00 -3.42 -21.91
N ASN A 43 16.12 -2.65 -22.53
CA ASN A 43 14.67 -2.68 -22.29
C ASN A 43 14.14 -4.04 -22.74
N GLY A 44 14.21 -5.03 -21.85
CA GLY A 44 13.58 -6.33 -22.05
C GLY A 44 12.09 -6.24 -21.71
N SER A 45 11.23 -6.23 -22.73
CA SER A 45 9.90 -6.82 -22.59
C SER A 45 10.10 -8.28 -22.22
N VAL A 46 9.71 -8.67 -21.00
CA VAL A 46 9.77 -10.07 -20.59
C VAL A 46 8.73 -10.82 -21.41
N ALA A 47 9.16 -11.84 -22.16
CA ALA A 47 8.23 -12.76 -22.81
C ALA A 47 7.47 -13.52 -21.71
N ASP A 48 6.15 -13.37 -21.70
CA ASP A 48 5.23 -13.97 -20.73
C ASP A 48 5.34 -15.51 -20.79
N GLY A 49 6.09 -16.06 -19.84
CA GLY A 49 6.25 -17.50 -19.62
C GLY A 49 6.39 -17.79 -18.14
N ASP A 50 5.56 -17.15 -17.30
CA ASP A 50 5.58 -17.35 -15.85
C ASP A 50 4.44 -18.29 -15.44
N ASP A 51 4.82 -19.54 -15.23
CA ASP A 51 4.03 -20.56 -14.55
C ASP A 51 3.79 -20.13 -13.09
N PHE A 52 2.60 -19.61 -12.80
CA PHE A 52 2.13 -19.41 -11.43
C PHE A 52 1.74 -20.77 -10.83
N THR A 53 2.72 -21.61 -10.53
CA THR A 53 2.55 -22.77 -9.65
C THR A 53 3.13 -22.45 -8.27
N SER A 54 2.26 -22.42 -7.26
CA SER A 54 2.68 -22.39 -5.86
C SER A 54 3.38 -23.71 -5.53
N THR A 55 4.71 -23.75 -5.60
CA THR A 55 5.49 -24.86 -5.06
C THR A 55 5.93 -24.53 -3.64
N SER A 56 5.32 -25.21 -2.66
CA SER A 56 5.83 -25.25 -1.29
C SER A 56 7.08 -26.15 -1.23
N PRO A 57 8.14 -25.81 -0.47
CA PRO A 57 9.33 -26.65 -0.39
C PRO A 57 9.06 -27.90 0.45
N ALA A 58 9.38 -29.07 -0.11
CA ALA A 58 9.28 -30.37 0.52
C ALA A 58 10.32 -30.54 1.64
N GLY A 59 9.86 -30.74 2.87
CA GLY A 59 10.64 -31.34 3.96
C GLY A 59 10.50 -32.86 3.96
N SER A 60 11.62 -33.57 4.06
CA SER A 60 11.71 -35.03 4.08
C SER A 60 11.07 -35.65 5.32
N GLY A 61 10.25 -36.69 5.15
CA GLY A 61 9.83 -37.56 6.26
C GLY A 61 8.65 -38.49 5.96
N THR A 62 8.96 -39.72 5.57
CA THR A 62 8.17 -40.97 5.72
C THR A 62 6.67 -40.98 5.39
N THR A 63 6.36 -41.64 4.27
CA THR A 63 5.04 -42.06 3.78
C THR A 63 4.28 -42.96 4.75
N PRO A 64 2.95 -42.76 4.89
CA PRO A 64 2.03 -43.89 4.92
C PRO A 64 0.96 -43.80 3.81
N THR A 65 0.68 -44.98 3.28
CA THR A 65 -0.24 -45.42 2.23
C THR A 65 -1.56 -44.64 2.10
N ALA A 66 -1.84 -44.15 0.89
CA ALA A 66 -3.08 -43.49 0.52
C ALA A 66 -4.23 -44.51 0.34
N GLY A 67 -5.29 -44.35 1.13
CA GLY A 67 -6.60 -44.93 0.84
C GLY A 67 -7.35 -44.06 -0.17
N THR A 68 -7.95 -44.69 -1.16
CA THR A 68 -8.80 -44.09 -2.18
C THR A 68 -10.05 -43.47 -1.56
N GLY A 69 -10.02 -42.16 -1.31
CA GLY A 69 -11.19 -41.36 -0.94
C GLY A 69 -11.47 -40.32 -2.02
N THR A 70 -12.64 -40.41 -2.65
CA THR A 70 -13.22 -39.41 -3.56
C THR A 70 -13.16 -38.01 -2.95
N PRO A 71 -12.79 -36.93 -3.67
CA PRO A 71 -12.81 -35.59 -3.11
C PRO A 71 -14.26 -35.21 -2.76
N ALA A 72 -14.50 -34.96 -1.47
CA ALA A 72 -15.75 -34.40 -0.99
C ALA A 72 -15.90 -32.99 -1.59
N SER A 73 -17.03 -32.75 -2.24
CA SER A 73 -17.49 -31.40 -2.58
C SER A 73 -17.55 -30.57 -1.29
N GLY A 74 -16.63 -29.62 -1.14
CA GLY A 74 -16.66 -28.65 -0.05
C GLY A 74 -17.94 -27.84 -0.16
N GLY A 75 -18.91 -28.16 0.70
CA GLY A 75 -20.15 -27.42 0.82
C GLY A 75 -19.86 -25.99 1.23
N VAL A 76 -20.12 -25.04 0.33
CA VAL A 76 -20.31 -23.63 0.67
C VAL A 76 -21.42 -23.58 1.71
N ALA A 77 -21.16 -22.92 2.85
CA ALA A 77 -22.15 -22.74 3.90
C ALA A 77 -23.46 -22.19 3.30
N SER A 78 -24.49 -23.04 3.29
CA SER A 78 -25.84 -22.70 2.84
C SER A 78 -26.52 -21.87 3.92
N GLY A 79 -26.21 -20.58 3.89
CA GLY A 79 -26.97 -19.51 4.50
C GLY A 79 -26.77 -18.31 3.60
N SER A 80 -27.81 -17.91 2.87
CA SER A 80 -27.80 -16.70 2.04
C SER A 80 -27.62 -15.48 2.95
N GLN A 81 -26.38 -15.17 3.34
CA GLN A 81 -26.08 -13.86 3.85
C GLN A 81 -26.19 -12.93 2.65
N ALA A 82 -27.28 -12.15 2.64
CA ALA A 82 -27.56 -11.17 1.60
C ALA A 82 -26.46 -10.10 1.50
N LEU A 83 -25.58 -9.99 2.53
CA LEU A 83 -24.53 -9.00 2.61
C LEU A 83 -23.13 -9.63 2.71
N VAL A 84 -22.12 -8.91 2.20
CA VAL A 84 -20.69 -9.21 2.37
C VAL A 84 -19.99 -7.98 2.90
N VAL A 85 -19.09 -8.15 3.87
CA VAL A 85 -18.16 -7.10 4.30
C VAL A 85 -16.76 -7.42 3.78
N VAL A 86 -16.11 -6.41 3.20
CA VAL A 86 -14.69 -6.43 2.84
C VAL A 86 -14.00 -5.33 3.65
N ALA A 87 -12.81 -5.63 4.17
CA ALA A 87 -12.02 -4.71 4.96
C ALA A 87 -10.54 -4.76 4.56
N TRP A 88 -9.80 -3.67 4.81
CA TRP A 88 -8.39 -3.52 4.48
C TRP A 88 -7.71 -2.44 5.34
N ASN A 89 -6.37 -2.42 5.32
CA ASN A 89 -5.57 -1.29 5.78
C ASN A 89 -5.06 -0.50 4.56
N ASP A 90 -4.69 0.76 4.75
CA ASP A 90 -4.49 1.75 3.68
C ASP A 90 -3.09 1.76 3.00
N LEU A 91 -2.08 1.13 3.62
CA LEU A 91 -0.69 1.20 3.15
C LEU A 91 -0.05 -0.17 2.87
N GLY A 92 -0.55 -1.22 3.50
CA GLY A 92 0.06 -2.53 3.57
C GLY A 92 0.90 -2.72 4.83
N MET A 93 1.48 -1.66 5.39
CA MET A 93 2.15 -1.66 6.69
C MET A 93 2.38 -0.24 7.20
N HIS A 94 2.08 -0.01 8.48
CA HIS A 94 2.47 1.23 9.18
C HIS A 94 3.79 1.04 9.91
N CYS A 95 4.55 2.12 10.05
CA CYS A 95 5.81 2.14 10.79
C CYS A 95 5.58 2.75 12.18
N VAL A 96 6.32 2.30 13.17
CA VAL A 96 6.31 2.87 14.52
C VAL A 96 7.72 3.13 15.02
N ASP A 97 7.91 4.17 15.81
CA ASP A 97 9.23 4.63 16.29
C ASP A 97 9.87 3.74 17.37
N GLY A 98 9.29 2.57 17.66
CA GLY A 98 9.71 1.67 18.73
C GLY A 98 8.93 1.88 20.03
N LYS A 99 9.60 1.72 21.17
CA LYS A 99 8.98 1.74 22.51
C LYS A 99 9.17 3.06 23.25
N ASP A 100 10.10 3.90 22.82
CA ASP A 100 10.48 5.12 23.52
C ASP A 100 10.18 6.40 22.70
N TYR A 101 9.28 7.22 23.23
CA TYR A 101 8.86 8.50 22.70
C TYR A 101 9.39 9.69 23.52
N SER A 102 10.34 9.45 24.44
CA SER A 102 10.87 10.47 25.34
C SER A 102 11.92 11.39 24.70
N VAL A 103 12.51 10.95 23.58
CA VAL A 103 13.55 11.71 22.86
C VAL A 103 12.95 12.42 21.66
N PHE A 104 12.48 11.67 20.67
CA PHE A 104 11.77 12.22 19.54
C PHE A 104 10.73 11.26 18.97
N SER A 105 9.86 11.78 18.10
CA SER A 105 8.98 10.98 17.26
C SER A 105 9.01 11.44 15.79
N ILE A 106 9.05 10.46 14.88
CA ILE A 106 8.74 10.57 13.46
C ILE A 106 7.30 10.11 13.22
N LEU A 107 6.87 8.98 13.80
CA LEU A 107 5.53 8.41 13.64
C LEU A 107 4.96 7.85 14.97
N PRO A 108 3.68 8.11 15.28
CA PRO A 108 3.00 7.48 16.41
C PRO A 108 2.73 5.99 16.13
N PRO A 109 2.34 5.19 17.14
CA PRO A 109 1.69 3.91 16.90
C PRO A 109 0.41 4.15 16.10
N TYR A 110 0.25 3.49 14.95
CA TYR A 110 -0.79 3.85 13.99
C TYR A 110 -1.19 2.70 13.08
N ASN A 111 -2.46 2.71 12.66
CA ASN A 111 -2.99 1.97 11.53
C ASN A 111 -4.36 2.53 11.16
N ASN A 112 -4.76 2.36 9.90
CA ASN A 112 -6.11 2.69 9.46
C ASN A 112 -6.83 1.43 9.03
N LEU A 113 -8.07 1.29 9.48
CA LEU A 113 -8.95 0.20 9.07
C LEU A 113 -10.09 0.78 8.23
N HIS A 114 -10.24 0.30 7.01
CA HIS A 114 -11.35 0.62 6.12
C HIS A 114 -12.24 -0.60 5.91
N ALA A 115 -13.52 -0.37 5.65
CA ALA A 115 -14.46 -1.42 5.26
C ALA A 115 -15.59 -0.91 4.36
N GLN A 116 -16.06 -1.79 3.48
CA GLN A 116 -17.27 -1.59 2.69
C GLN A 116 -18.21 -2.79 2.84
N LEU A 117 -19.51 -2.51 2.93
CA LEU A 117 -20.57 -3.52 3.02
C LEU A 117 -21.33 -3.56 1.69
N ILE A 118 -21.54 -4.76 1.15
CA ILE A 118 -22.06 -4.99 -0.19
C ILE A 118 -23.36 -5.77 -0.08
N ASN A 119 -24.40 -5.35 -0.81
CA ASN A 119 -25.64 -6.11 -0.96
C ASN A 119 -25.58 -7.04 -2.17
N ARG A 120 -25.61 -8.35 -1.94
CA ARG A 120 -25.48 -9.36 -2.99
C ARG A 120 -26.72 -9.50 -3.87
N ASN A 121 -27.91 -9.15 -3.37
CA ASN A 121 -29.17 -9.41 -4.10
C ASN A 121 -29.46 -8.35 -5.17
N GLY A 122 -29.00 -7.11 -4.97
CA GLY A 122 -29.18 -6.00 -5.91
C GLY A 122 -27.87 -5.41 -6.45
N GLY A 123 -26.72 -5.83 -5.89
CA GLY A 123 -25.47 -5.10 -6.05
C GLY A 123 -25.46 -3.81 -5.22
N GLY A 124 -24.28 -3.18 -5.16
CA GLY A 124 -24.10 -1.87 -4.54
C GLY A 124 -23.76 -1.90 -3.05
N LEU A 125 -23.36 -0.72 -2.57
CA LEU A 125 -22.89 -0.51 -1.20
C LEU A 125 -24.04 -0.24 -0.23
N VAL A 126 -23.94 -0.80 0.97
CA VAL A 126 -24.81 -0.51 2.11
C VAL A 126 -24.13 0.52 3.00
N THR A 127 -24.72 1.71 3.08
CA THR A 127 -24.12 2.89 3.71
C THR A 127 -24.88 3.43 4.91
N SER A 128 -26.06 2.87 5.20
CA SER A 128 -26.92 3.31 6.30
C SER A 128 -27.77 2.15 6.84
N GLY A 129 -28.40 2.36 8.00
CA GLY A 129 -29.21 1.32 8.65
C GLY A 129 -28.42 0.16 9.26
N VAL A 130 -27.08 0.28 9.30
CA VAL A 130 -26.15 -0.71 9.83
C VAL A 130 -25.09 -0.02 10.70
N SER A 131 -24.45 -0.80 11.56
CA SER A 131 -23.23 -0.40 12.26
C SER A 131 -22.11 -1.39 11.95
N LEU A 132 -20.88 -0.88 11.81
CA LEU A 132 -19.68 -1.71 11.67
C LEU A 132 -18.79 -1.53 12.88
N THR A 133 -18.26 -2.64 13.40
CA THR A 133 -17.32 -2.65 14.53
C THR A 133 -16.10 -3.49 14.21
N TYR A 134 -14.97 -3.22 14.88
CA TYR A 134 -13.79 -4.07 14.89
C TYR A 134 -13.46 -4.57 16.30
N GLU A 135 -12.94 -5.78 16.39
CA GLU A 135 -12.45 -6.41 17.63
C GLU A 135 -11.16 -7.17 17.33
N ALA A 136 -10.29 -7.34 18.32
CA ALA A 136 -9.08 -8.15 18.17
C ALA A 136 -9.44 -9.60 17.87
N THR A 137 -8.70 -10.25 16.98
CA THR A 137 -8.82 -11.70 16.72
C THR A 137 -7.44 -12.32 16.66
N PRO A 138 -7.27 -13.57 17.11
CA PRO A 138 -6.03 -14.29 16.85
C PRO A 138 -5.77 -14.39 15.35
N ASP A 139 -4.51 -14.29 14.97
CA ASP A 139 -4.05 -14.56 13.62
C ASP A 139 -3.97 -16.06 13.32
N THR A 140 -3.47 -16.45 12.14
CA THR A 140 -3.37 -17.86 11.74
C THR A 140 -2.39 -18.69 12.60
N THR A 141 -1.54 -18.04 13.39
CA THR A 141 -0.61 -18.67 14.34
C THR A 141 -1.14 -18.67 15.78
N GLY A 142 -2.28 -18.03 16.03
CA GLY A 142 -2.87 -17.86 17.36
C GLY A 142 -2.35 -16.63 18.13
N SER A 143 -1.50 -15.80 17.52
CA SER A 143 -1.00 -14.57 18.13
C SER A 143 -2.07 -13.48 18.10
N ILE A 144 -2.17 -12.68 19.17
CA ILE A 144 -3.19 -11.64 19.32
C ILE A 144 -2.60 -10.37 19.96
N ASN A 145 -3.17 -9.22 19.59
CA ASN A 145 -2.87 -7.91 20.13
C ASN A 145 -4.15 -7.28 20.68
N THR A 146 -4.25 -7.13 21.99
CA THR A 146 -5.42 -6.52 22.65
C THR A 146 -5.13 -5.23 23.42
N VAL A 147 -3.85 -4.91 23.59
CA VAL A 147 -3.36 -3.76 24.37
C VAL A 147 -2.05 -3.25 23.77
N SER A 148 -1.81 -1.95 23.82
CA SER A 148 -0.56 -1.31 23.40
C SER A 148 0.05 -0.43 24.50
N SER A 149 -0.75 0.08 25.43
CA SER A 149 -0.35 1.02 26.49
C SER A 149 0.73 0.51 27.44
N THR A 150 0.82 -0.79 27.62
CA THR A 150 1.82 -1.43 28.47
C THR A 150 3.12 -1.76 27.73
N LYS A 151 3.18 -1.52 26.42
CA LYS A 151 4.26 -1.97 25.51
C LYS A 151 5.13 -0.83 24.98
N THR A 152 4.76 0.43 25.24
CA THR A 152 5.47 1.66 24.85
C THR A 152 5.15 2.79 25.83
N ASN A 153 5.94 3.86 25.87
CA ASN A 153 5.65 5.06 26.66
C ASN A 153 4.95 6.18 25.86
N PHE A 154 4.42 5.91 24.66
CA PHE A 154 3.76 6.89 23.79
C PHE A 154 2.73 7.78 24.51
N TRP A 155 1.82 7.20 25.29
CA TRP A 155 0.76 7.95 25.99
C TRP A 155 1.28 8.93 27.04
N SER A 156 2.49 8.72 27.57
CA SER A 156 3.15 9.67 28.46
C SER A 156 3.62 10.92 27.71
N TRP A 157 3.89 10.80 26.41
CA TRP A 157 4.55 11.83 25.60
C TRP A 157 3.67 12.43 24.50
N VAL A 158 2.53 11.82 24.18
CA VAL A 158 1.62 12.28 23.12
C VAL A 158 1.18 13.73 23.29
N LYS A 159 0.98 14.20 24.53
CA LYS A 159 0.65 15.62 24.77
C LYS A 159 1.79 16.55 24.40
N ALA A 160 3.03 16.19 24.75
CA ALA A 160 4.19 17.00 24.42
C ALA A 160 4.52 16.94 22.91
N LEU A 161 4.31 15.80 22.27
CA LEU A 161 4.59 15.56 20.85
C LEU A 161 3.50 16.14 19.95
N PHE A 162 2.24 15.82 20.19
CA PHE A 162 1.12 16.12 19.28
C PHE A 162 0.13 17.14 19.85
N GLY A 163 0.31 17.61 21.10
CA GLY A 163 -0.60 18.58 21.71
C GLY A 163 -1.93 17.99 22.18
N VAL A 164 -2.11 16.67 22.05
CA VAL A 164 -3.36 15.96 22.39
C VAL A 164 -3.15 15.11 23.63
N ALA A 165 -4.12 15.13 24.54
CA ALA A 165 -4.15 14.21 25.67
C ALA A 165 -5.01 13.00 25.32
N LEU A 166 -4.41 11.82 25.29
CA LEU A 166 -5.09 10.55 25.00
C LEU A 166 -5.12 9.67 26.24
N GLN A 167 -6.21 8.93 26.42
CA GLN A 167 -6.22 7.84 27.38
C GLN A 167 -5.33 6.69 26.89
N PRO A 168 -4.78 5.87 27.80
CA PRO A 168 -4.11 4.62 27.43
C PRO A 168 -4.95 3.82 26.41
N ASP A 169 -4.26 3.19 25.45
CA ASP A 169 -4.87 2.37 24.40
C ASP A 169 -5.79 3.12 23.42
N THR A 170 -5.78 4.45 23.46
CA THR A 170 -6.52 5.30 22.53
C THR A 170 -5.56 5.93 21.51
N GLY A 171 -5.93 5.84 20.23
CA GLY A 171 -5.12 6.26 19.09
C GLY A 171 -5.20 7.74 18.76
N LEU A 172 -4.24 8.23 17.97
CA LEU A 172 -4.26 9.60 17.46
C LEU A 172 -4.98 9.61 16.11
N ASP A 173 -6.14 10.24 15.99
CA ASP A 173 -6.80 10.45 14.69
C ASP A 173 -6.31 11.78 14.13
N LEU A 174 -5.72 11.75 12.94
CA LEU A 174 -5.14 12.95 12.32
C LEU A 174 -6.17 13.74 11.52
N SER A 175 -7.25 13.10 11.07
CA SER A 175 -8.29 13.73 10.26
C SER A 175 -9.41 14.34 11.09
N ASN A 176 -9.72 13.78 12.26
CA ASN A 176 -10.77 14.27 13.16
C ASN A 176 -10.29 14.31 14.63
N PRO A 177 -9.86 15.46 15.15
CA PRO A 177 -9.32 15.58 16.51
C PRO A 177 -10.37 15.39 17.63
N SER A 178 -11.65 15.24 17.30
CA SER A 178 -12.71 14.92 18.27
C SER A 178 -13.01 13.42 18.36
N LEU A 179 -12.42 12.62 17.48
CA LEU A 179 -12.58 11.18 17.42
C LEU A 179 -11.23 10.53 17.67
N HIS A 180 -11.19 9.50 18.49
CA HIS A 180 -9.97 8.72 18.68
C HIS A 180 -10.33 7.25 18.83
N ASN A 181 -9.72 6.40 18.02
CA ASN A 181 -10.07 4.99 17.93
C ASN A 181 -9.21 4.16 18.89
N PRO A 182 -9.79 3.24 19.68
CA PRO A 182 -9.02 2.42 20.61
C PRO A 182 -8.21 1.35 19.86
N VAL A 183 -7.18 0.81 20.53
CA VAL A 183 -6.56 -0.45 20.12
C VAL A 183 -7.66 -1.54 20.00
N PRO A 184 -7.55 -2.49 19.06
CA PRO A 184 -8.49 -3.60 19.01
C PRO A 184 -8.41 -4.36 20.32
N SER A 185 -9.56 -4.69 20.91
CA SER A 185 -9.65 -5.49 22.15
C SER A 185 -10.77 -6.53 22.01
N SER A 186 -11.13 -7.22 23.09
CA SER A 186 -12.33 -8.07 23.13
C SER A 186 -13.64 -7.27 23.16
N VAL A 187 -13.57 -5.96 23.38
CA VAL A 187 -14.72 -5.05 23.30
C VAL A 187 -14.77 -4.47 21.88
N PRO A 188 -15.87 -4.68 21.13
CA PRO A 188 -16.01 -4.12 19.79
C PRO A 188 -15.97 -2.58 19.80
N ALA A 189 -15.14 -2.01 18.95
CA ALA A 189 -15.05 -0.57 18.72
C ALA A 189 -15.71 -0.21 17.38
N ALA A 190 -16.41 0.93 17.33
CA ALA A 190 -17.15 1.34 16.13
C ALA A 190 -16.21 1.88 15.03
N LEU A 191 -16.51 1.55 13.78
CA LEU A 191 -16.03 2.29 12.63
C LEU A 191 -17.00 3.45 12.35
N GLN A 192 -16.48 4.56 11.85
CA GLN A 192 -17.27 5.72 11.44
C GLN A 192 -17.49 5.72 9.92
N TYR A 193 -18.71 6.05 9.48
CA TYR A 193 -18.98 6.15 8.05
C TYR A 193 -18.43 7.47 7.49
N ASN A 194 -17.53 7.37 6.52
CA ASN A 194 -17.03 8.49 5.75
C ASN A 194 -17.81 8.60 4.43
N ALA A 195 -18.68 9.61 4.34
CA ALA A 195 -19.54 9.83 3.19
C ALA A 195 -18.77 10.31 1.93
N SER A 196 -17.60 10.93 2.07
CA SER A 196 -16.83 11.40 0.90
C SER A 196 -16.13 10.25 0.18
N GLN A 197 -15.72 9.22 0.92
CA GLN A 197 -15.05 8.02 0.40
C GLN A 197 -15.99 6.82 0.26
N ALA A 198 -17.23 6.93 0.73
CA ALA A 198 -18.22 5.86 0.77
C ALA A 198 -17.72 4.56 1.44
N TRP A 199 -17.02 4.70 2.57
CA TRP A 199 -16.52 3.58 3.38
C TRP A 199 -16.77 3.79 4.88
N TRP A 200 -16.57 2.74 5.66
CA TRP A 200 -16.43 2.80 7.11
C TRP A 200 -14.95 2.84 7.46
N VAL A 201 -14.55 3.69 8.41
CA VAL A 201 -13.15 3.91 8.79
C VAL A 201 -12.97 3.97 10.30
N ALA A 202 -11.89 3.38 10.79
CA ALA A 202 -11.28 3.69 12.08
C ALA A 202 -9.83 4.11 11.81
N GLU A 203 -9.55 5.40 11.97
CA GLU A 203 -8.26 6.01 11.72
C GLU A 203 -7.40 6.04 13.00
N GLY A 204 -6.10 5.84 12.85
CA GLY A 204 -5.14 6.04 13.93
C GLY A 204 -5.15 4.99 15.03
N ILE A 205 -5.53 3.76 14.72
CA ILE A 205 -5.54 2.63 15.65
C ILE A 205 -4.11 2.40 16.18
N PRO A 206 -3.84 2.47 17.50
CA PRO A 206 -2.48 2.51 18.05
C PRO A 206 -1.90 1.09 18.21
N LEU A 207 -1.56 0.44 17.10
CA LEU A 207 -0.99 -0.91 17.10
C LEU A 207 0.53 -0.91 17.25
N LEU A 208 1.05 -2.02 17.78
CA LEU A 208 2.47 -2.29 17.95
C LEU A 208 2.79 -3.73 17.51
N PRO A 209 4.03 -4.01 17.06
CA PRO A 209 4.42 -5.35 16.63
C PRO A 209 4.69 -6.33 17.79
N TYR A 210 4.26 -5.98 19.02
CA TYR A 210 4.50 -6.76 20.22
C TYR A 210 3.17 -7.40 20.66
N PRO A 211 2.92 -8.69 20.35
CA PRO A 211 1.69 -9.37 20.76
C PRO A 211 1.55 -9.43 22.29
N ASP A 212 0.38 -9.82 22.79
CA ASP A 212 0.12 -9.84 24.23
C ASP A 212 1.05 -10.81 25.00
N ASN A 213 1.50 -11.87 24.33
CA ASN A 213 2.50 -12.81 24.84
C ASN A 213 3.95 -12.40 24.52
N TYR A 214 4.22 -11.19 24.03
CA TYR A 214 5.58 -10.75 23.70
C TYR A 214 6.51 -10.79 24.91
N ALA A 215 6.02 -10.42 26.10
CA ALA A 215 6.84 -10.43 27.31
C ALA A 215 7.32 -11.84 27.70
N SER A 216 6.57 -12.89 27.36
CA SER A 216 6.94 -14.28 27.66
C SER A 216 7.68 -14.98 26.52
N THR A 217 7.44 -14.58 25.26
CA THR A 217 7.98 -15.27 24.07
C THR A 217 9.13 -14.53 23.41
N GLY A 218 9.19 -13.19 23.53
CA GLY A 218 10.07 -12.33 22.75
C GLY A 218 9.73 -12.28 21.25
N GLN A 219 8.68 -12.98 20.80
CA GLN A 219 8.33 -13.09 19.38
C GLN A 219 7.41 -11.95 18.97
N LYS A 220 7.82 -11.19 17.96
CA LYS A 220 7.01 -10.11 17.37
C LYS A 220 5.90 -10.67 16.48
N ASN A 221 4.82 -9.91 16.35
CA ASN A 221 3.77 -10.12 15.37
C ASN A 221 3.56 -8.84 14.59
N PHE A 222 4.01 -8.84 13.34
CA PHE A 222 3.93 -7.69 12.44
C PHE A 222 2.62 -7.59 11.67
N TYR A 223 1.77 -8.62 11.76
CA TYR A 223 0.50 -8.72 11.04
C TYR A 223 -0.67 -9.02 11.99
N PRO A 224 -0.85 -8.24 13.07
CA PRO A 224 -1.96 -8.47 13.97
C PRO A 224 -3.29 -8.37 13.23
N MET A 225 -4.26 -9.19 13.62
CA MET A 225 -5.54 -9.30 12.93
C MET A 225 -6.68 -8.71 13.75
N VAL A 226 -7.67 -8.18 13.02
CA VAL A 226 -8.95 -7.77 13.56
C VAL A 226 -10.09 -8.48 12.85
N LYS A 227 -11.19 -8.67 13.57
CA LYS A 227 -12.46 -9.11 13.01
C LYS A 227 -13.37 -7.90 12.86
N VAL A 228 -13.87 -7.69 11.64
CA VAL A 228 -14.84 -6.64 11.33
C VAL A 228 -16.23 -7.28 11.28
N VAL A 229 -17.20 -6.67 11.94
CA VAL A 229 -18.56 -7.18 12.06
C VAL A 229 -19.55 -6.09 11.67
N ALA A 230 -20.42 -6.38 10.70
CA ALA A 230 -21.57 -5.55 10.35
C ALA A 230 -22.81 -6.03 11.11
N ARG A 231 -23.58 -5.11 11.69
CA ARG A 231 -24.81 -5.41 12.44
C ARG A 231 -25.98 -4.55 11.96
N ASP A 232 -27.19 -5.09 12.09
CA ASP A 232 -28.41 -4.29 11.92
C ASP A 232 -28.69 -3.40 13.14
N ALA A 233 -29.74 -2.58 13.06
CA ALA A 233 -30.18 -1.72 14.15
C ALA A 233 -30.62 -2.48 15.42
N SER A 234 -30.92 -3.78 15.32
CA SER A 234 -31.29 -4.64 16.45
C SER A 234 -30.06 -5.34 17.06
N GLY A 235 -28.86 -5.14 16.50
CA GLY A 235 -27.60 -5.74 16.94
C GLY A 235 -27.30 -7.12 16.33
N ASN A 236 -28.15 -7.63 15.44
CA ASN A 236 -27.91 -8.92 14.79
C ASN A 236 -26.75 -8.81 13.80
N THR A 237 -25.85 -9.79 13.81
CA THR A 237 -24.76 -9.86 12.83
C THR A 237 -25.31 -10.13 11.43
N LEU A 238 -24.92 -9.29 10.48
CA LEU A 238 -25.30 -9.41 9.06
C LEU A 238 -24.18 -9.98 8.19
N ALA A 239 -22.92 -9.68 8.54
CA ALA A 239 -21.72 -10.17 7.88
C ALA A 239 -20.50 -9.95 8.78
N SER A 240 -19.43 -10.71 8.56
CA SER A 240 -18.14 -10.46 9.20
C SER A 240 -16.98 -10.91 8.34
N THR A 241 -15.83 -10.27 8.49
CA THR A 241 -14.56 -10.65 7.86
C THR A 241 -13.40 -10.51 8.86
N ARG A 242 -12.24 -11.05 8.52
CA ARG A 242 -10.99 -10.88 9.27
C ARG A 242 -9.92 -10.29 8.35
N VAL A 243 -9.19 -9.31 8.86
CA VAL A 243 -8.17 -8.60 8.10
C VAL A 243 -6.98 -8.25 8.98
N VAL A 244 -5.81 -8.11 8.37
CA VAL A 244 -4.59 -7.65 9.06
C VAL A 244 -4.56 -6.14 9.21
N LEU A 245 -3.93 -5.67 10.29
CA LEU A 245 -3.51 -4.28 10.52
C LEU A 245 -2.00 -4.24 10.74
N PRO A 246 -1.19 -4.35 9.68
CA PRO A 246 0.24 -4.61 9.80
C PRO A 246 1.01 -3.41 10.32
N VAL A 247 1.94 -3.66 11.24
CA VAL A 247 2.74 -2.63 11.90
C VAL A 247 4.15 -3.13 12.14
N SER A 248 5.15 -2.26 11.99
CA SER A 248 6.55 -2.61 12.14
C SER A 248 7.39 -1.53 12.82
N ASP A 249 8.32 -1.97 13.66
CA ASP A 249 9.34 -1.18 14.33
C ASP A 249 10.75 -1.43 13.74
N GLU A 250 10.84 -1.89 12.48
CA GLU A 250 12.11 -2.25 11.82
C GLU A 250 12.99 -1.08 11.38
N MET A 251 12.58 0.16 11.62
CA MET A 251 13.40 1.33 11.30
C MET A 251 14.77 1.20 12.01
N SER A 252 15.85 1.15 11.24
CA SER A 252 17.16 0.70 11.73
C SER A 252 18.20 1.82 11.77
N CYS A 253 17.79 3.03 12.16
CA CYS A 253 18.68 4.19 12.35
C CYS A 253 19.89 3.88 13.26
N ALA A 254 19.71 2.98 14.23
CA ALA A 254 20.76 2.53 15.14
C ALA A 254 21.97 1.92 14.43
N SER A 255 21.80 1.36 13.22
CA SER A 255 22.90 0.79 12.42
C SER A 255 24.06 1.77 12.22
N CYS A 256 23.76 3.07 12.11
CA CYS A 256 24.76 4.12 11.93
C CYS A 256 24.81 5.09 13.11
N HIS A 257 23.65 5.39 13.74
CA HIS A 257 23.57 6.45 14.75
C HIS A 257 23.73 5.98 16.21
N ALA A 258 23.79 4.67 16.48
CA ALA A 258 24.08 4.20 17.83
C ALA A 258 25.53 4.48 18.23
N SER A 259 25.77 4.71 19.51
CA SER A 259 27.10 5.00 20.03
C SER A 259 28.07 3.86 19.71
N GLY A 260 29.16 4.19 19.02
CA GLY A 260 30.21 3.23 18.67
C GLY A 260 29.98 2.42 17.40
N THR A 261 28.97 2.74 16.58
CA THR A 261 28.72 2.03 15.31
C THR A 261 29.47 2.63 14.13
N ASP A 262 28.91 3.63 13.44
CA ASP A 262 29.53 4.25 12.26
C ASP A 262 30.22 5.57 12.62
N ALA A 263 31.53 5.63 12.41
CA ALA A 263 32.32 6.83 12.64
C ALA A 263 31.88 8.01 11.76
N ALA A 264 31.31 7.77 10.58
CA ALA A 264 30.81 8.82 9.69
C ALA A 264 29.53 9.48 10.22
N ALA A 265 28.77 8.78 11.05
CA ALA A 265 27.55 9.28 11.70
C ALA A 265 27.81 9.87 13.10
N ARG A 266 29.06 9.82 13.59
CA ARG A 266 29.43 10.31 14.91
C ARG A 266 29.34 11.84 15.00
N PRO A 267 28.60 12.40 15.99
CA PRO A 267 28.65 13.82 16.27
C PRO A 267 30.06 14.31 16.61
N ALA A 268 30.41 15.53 16.21
CA ALA A 268 31.72 16.13 16.43
C ALA A 268 32.06 16.22 17.94
N ALA A 269 31.07 16.52 18.79
CA ALA A 269 31.21 16.52 20.24
C ALA A 269 31.29 15.10 20.86
N GLY A 270 31.29 14.07 20.03
CA GLY A 270 31.24 12.67 20.45
C GLY A 270 29.83 12.14 20.67
N TRP A 271 29.75 10.82 20.77
CA TRP A 271 28.55 10.07 21.11
C TRP A 271 27.97 10.49 22.47
N VAL A 272 26.65 10.46 22.61
CA VAL A 272 25.95 10.75 23.86
C VAL A 272 26.15 9.62 24.87
N GLY A 273 26.05 8.35 24.45
CA GLY A 273 26.25 7.19 25.32
C GLY A 273 25.13 6.98 26.34
N ASP A 274 23.87 7.07 25.91
CA ASP A 274 22.72 6.78 26.80
C ASP A 274 22.70 5.28 27.15
N ALA A 275 22.37 4.95 28.40
CA ALA A 275 22.31 3.56 28.87
C ALA A 275 21.16 2.78 28.21
N ASN A 276 20.09 3.47 27.79
CA ASN A 276 19.02 2.86 27.00
C ASN A 276 19.38 2.93 25.52
N ALA A 277 19.53 1.75 24.90
CA ALA A 277 19.96 1.63 23.50
C ALA A 277 19.04 2.36 22.51
N GLU A 278 17.72 2.39 22.75
CA GLU A 278 16.78 3.09 21.86
C GLU A 278 16.91 4.62 21.99
N ARG A 279 17.07 5.10 23.23
CA ARG A 279 17.31 6.53 23.48
C ARG A 279 18.67 6.99 22.95
N ASP A 280 19.69 6.14 23.01
CA ASP A 280 21.05 6.48 22.64
C ASP A 280 21.16 6.96 21.19
N TRP A 281 20.75 6.14 20.23
CA TRP A 281 20.81 6.53 18.82
C TRP A 281 19.89 7.71 18.51
N LYS A 282 18.73 7.81 19.18
CA LYS A 282 17.83 8.96 19.02
C LYS A 282 18.49 10.26 19.47
N ARG A 283 19.18 10.25 20.62
CA ARG A 283 19.89 11.41 21.16
C ARG A 283 21.12 11.78 20.34
N ASN A 284 21.82 10.80 19.78
CA ASN A 284 22.91 11.02 18.83
C ASN A 284 22.42 11.73 17.55
N ILE A 285 21.25 11.35 17.02
CA ILE A 285 20.63 12.05 15.88
C ILE A 285 20.32 13.51 16.24
N LEU A 286 19.72 13.77 17.40
CA LEU A 286 19.44 15.16 17.81
C LEU A 286 20.72 15.98 17.98
N ARG A 287 21.78 15.38 18.55
CA ARG A 287 23.08 16.03 18.64
C ARG A 287 23.64 16.38 17.27
N LEU A 288 23.66 15.42 16.36
CA LEU A 288 24.18 15.62 15.00
C LEU A 288 23.36 16.67 14.25
N HIS A 289 22.05 16.68 14.45
CA HIS A 289 21.16 17.68 13.91
C HIS A 289 21.52 19.08 14.44
N ASP A 290 21.66 19.25 15.75
CA ASP A 290 22.03 20.52 16.37
C ASP A 290 23.41 21.02 15.89
N GLU A 291 24.39 20.12 15.73
CA GLU A 291 25.72 20.47 15.22
C GLU A 291 25.69 20.93 13.75
N LYS A 292 24.88 20.28 12.92
CA LYS A 292 24.73 20.65 11.50
C LYS A 292 23.84 21.86 11.29
N PHE A 293 22.86 22.07 12.17
CA PHE A 293 21.84 23.11 12.05
C PHE A 293 21.64 23.86 13.39
N PRO A 294 22.65 24.59 13.88
CA PRO A 294 22.65 25.18 15.23
C PRO A 294 21.56 26.24 15.47
N ASN A 295 21.01 26.80 14.39
CA ASN A 295 19.94 27.79 14.46
C ASN A 295 18.56 27.23 14.08
N ALA A 296 18.41 25.91 13.90
CA ALA A 296 17.20 25.29 13.35
C ALA A 296 15.93 25.67 14.11
N VAL A 297 15.97 25.65 15.45
CA VAL A 297 14.82 26.03 16.29
C VAL A 297 14.40 27.48 16.05
N ALA A 298 15.37 28.39 15.93
CA ALA A 298 15.10 29.80 15.68
C ALA A 298 14.60 30.04 14.25
N THR A 299 15.23 29.41 13.25
CA THR A 299 14.83 29.47 11.85
C THR A 299 13.41 28.95 11.65
N ALA A 300 13.03 27.88 12.35
CA ALA A 300 11.69 27.30 12.29
C ALA A 300 10.65 28.07 13.14
N GLY A 301 11.06 29.08 13.90
CA GLY A 301 10.16 29.82 14.79
C GLY A 301 9.59 28.99 15.95
N GLN A 302 10.33 27.97 16.40
CA GLN A 302 9.88 26.99 17.41
C GLN A 302 10.44 27.25 18.82
N GLN A 303 10.95 28.45 19.10
CA GLN A 303 11.54 28.78 20.41
C GLN A 303 10.55 28.61 21.57
N SER A 304 9.25 28.83 21.35
CA SER A 304 8.24 28.61 22.39
C SER A 304 8.06 27.13 22.74
N ARG A 305 8.29 26.25 21.76
CA ARG A 305 8.17 24.79 21.92
C ARG A 305 9.48 24.17 22.41
N TYR A 306 10.62 24.70 21.96
CA TYR A 306 11.97 24.23 22.28
C TYR A 306 12.78 25.38 22.90
N PRO A 307 12.49 25.78 24.16
CA PRO A 307 13.05 26.99 24.78
C PRO A 307 14.55 26.91 25.03
N ALA A 308 15.12 25.70 25.07
CA ALA A 308 16.57 25.51 25.17
C ALA A 308 17.33 25.93 23.89
N GLY A 309 16.63 26.22 22.79
CA GLY A 309 17.22 26.64 21.51
C GLY A 309 17.88 25.51 20.71
N LEU A 310 18.17 24.38 21.34
CA LEU A 310 18.72 23.16 20.74
C LEU A 310 17.81 21.96 21.04
N LEU A 311 17.76 21.00 20.11
CA LEU A 311 16.88 19.84 20.20
C LEU A 311 17.31 18.87 21.31
N LEU A 312 18.61 18.54 21.39
CA LEU A 312 19.12 17.64 22.43
C LEU A 312 18.88 18.23 23.82
N ALA A 313 19.20 19.51 24.01
CA ALA A 313 18.99 20.21 25.27
C ALA A 313 17.50 20.29 25.66
N SER A 314 16.60 20.40 24.68
CA SER A 314 15.16 20.33 24.91
C SER A 314 14.76 18.96 25.48
N THR A 315 15.27 17.86 24.90
CA THR A 315 15.00 16.51 25.44
C THR A 315 15.59 16.29 26.83
N ASP A 316 16.75 16.87 27.13
CA ASP A 316 17.36 16.84 28.47
C ASP A 316 16.50 17.54 29.52
N SER A 317 15.77 18.57 29.10
CA SER A 317 14.79 19.27 29.95
C SER A 317 13.41 18.60 30.00
N GLY A 318 13.26 17.42 29.40
CA GLY A 318 12.00 16.66 29.38
C GLY A 318 11.01 17.08 28.30
N GLN A 319 11.46 17.79 27.25
CA GLN A 319 10.64 18.14 26.10
C GLN A 319 11.05 17.30 24.88
N PRO A 320 10.29 16.27 24.48
CA PRO A 320 10.60 15.47 23.31
C PRO A 320 10.37 16.27 22.01
N VAL A 321 11.06 15.86 20.95
CA VAL A 321 11.01 16.50 19.63
C VAL A 321 10.03 15.77 18.72
N LEU A 322 9.07 16.49 18.14
CA LEU A 322 8.32 15.96 16.99
C LEU A 322 8.99 16.49 15.73
N CYS A 323 9.57 15.63 14.89
CA CYS A 323 10.25 16.08 13.66
C CYS A 323 9.32 16.92 12.78
N ALA A 324 8.05 16.49 12.71
CA ALA A 324 7.00 17.15 11.95
C ALA A 324 6.49 18.48 12.55
N SER A 325 7.02 18.93 13.69
CA SER A 325 6.74 20.27 14.21
C SER A 325 7.47 21.37 13.44
N CYS A 326 8.60 21.05 12.80
CA CYS A 326 9.33 21.96 11.91
C CYS A 326 9.22 21.52 10.44
N HIS A 327 9.43 20.22 10.20
CA HIS A 327 9.47 19.66 8.85
C HIS A 327 8.09 19.20 8.41
N GLN A 328 7.52 19.82 7.37
CA GLN A 328 6.22 19.43 6.81
C GLN A 328 6.12 17.91 6.58
N SER A 329 5.00 17.30 6.97
CA SER A 329 4.71 15.89 6.72
C SER A 329 3.26 15.72 6.29
N ASN A 330 3.06 15.20 5.08
CA ASN A 330 1.74 14.84 4.56
C ASN A 330 1.13 13.63 5.30
N ALA A 331 1.96 12.69 5.77
CA ALA A 331 1.48 11.57 6.59
C ALA A 331 0.90 12.02 7.92
N LEU A 332 1.50 13.04 8.54
CA LEU A 332 1.04 13.59 9.82
C LEU A 332 0.13 14.82 9.66
N GLN A 333 -0.24 15.18 8.43
CA GLN A 333 -1.06 16.35 8.11
C GLN A 333 -0.53 17.67 8.72
N THR A 334 0.79 17.81 8.80
CA THR A 334 1.43 19.00 9.40
C THR A 334 1.71 20.07 8.34
N PRO A 335 1.60 21.36 8.71
CA PRO A 335 1.83 22.46 7.78
C PRO A 335 3.32 22.64 7.48
N ALA A 336 3.62 23.31 6.37
CA ALA A 336 4.98 23.73 6.06
C ALA A 336 5.41 24.92 6.92
N VAL A 337 6.68 24.92 7.32
CA VAL A 337 7.37 26.08 7.91
C VAL A 337 8.25 26.69 6.83
N ALA A 338 8.13 28.01 6.64
CA ALA A 338 8.89 28.71 5.61
C ALA A 338 10.40 28.55 5.82
N GLY A 339 11.12 28.21 4.75
CA GLY A 339 12.58 28.00 4.80
C GLY A 339 13.02 26.65 5.40
N ILE A 340 12.08 25.78 5.80
CA ILE A 340 12.36 24.43 6.28
C ILE A 340 11.87 23.43 5.24
N GLU A 341 12.74 22.52 4.83
CA GLU A 341 12.38 21.44 3.89
C GLU A 341 11.35 20.49 4.51
N ALA A 342 10.46 19.93 3.68
CA ALA A 342 9.57 18.86 4.12
C ALA A 342 10.38 17.66 4.64
N LEU A 343 9.80 16.89 5.57
CA LEU A 343 10.51 15.79 6.24
C LEU A 343 11.00 14.74 5.23
N THR A 344 10.20 14.48 4.19
CA THR A 344 10.58 13.59 3.09
C THR A 344 11.80 14.12 2.34
N THR A 345 11.86 15.40 2.01
CA THR A 345 13.03 16.02 1.36
C THR A 345 14.26 15.96 2.26
N ALA A 346 14.12 16.43 3.51
CA ALA A 346 15.23 16.56 4.44
C ALA A 346 15.92 15.21 4.74
N ILE A 347 15.13 14.16 5.01
CA ILE A 347 15.68 12.83 5.33
C ILE A 347 16.31 12.22 4.08
N HIS A 348 15.59 12.11 2.96
CA HIS A 348 16.11 11.38 1.80
C HIS A 348 17.31 12.09 1.16
N SER A 349 17.28 13.42 1.00
CA SER A 349 18.37 14.14 0.33
C SER A 349 19.67 14.12 1.14
N LEU A 350 19.60 14.12 2.48
CA LEU A 350 20.79 13.99 3.33
C LEU A 350 21.35 12.56 3.31
N HIS A 351 20.49 11.53 3.31
CA HIS A 351 20.92 10.14 3.37
C HIS A 351 21.33 9.57 2.01
N ALA A 352 20.87 10.12 0.88
CA ALA A 352 21.21 9.64 -0.46
C ALA A 352 22.74 9.51 -0.67
N LYS A 353 23.52 10.44 -0.11
CA LYS A 353 24.99 10.47 -0.25
C LYS A 353 25.74 9.72 0.85
N VAL A 354 25.04 9.22 1.88
CA VAL A 354 25.66 8.45 2.96
C VAL A 354 26.13 7.11 2.41
N ILE A 355 27.29 6.64 2.87
CA ILE A 355 27.82 5.32 2.51
C ILE A 355 27.17 4.29 3.42
N ASP A 356 26.53 3.29 2.83
CA ASP A 356 25.97 2.17 3.57
C ASP A 356 27.13 1.29 4.08
N PRO A 357 27.31 1.14 5.41
CA PRO A 357 28.43 0.40 5.97
C PRO A 357 28.41 -1.09 5.60
N ALA A 358 27.25 -1.65 5.25
CA ALA A 358 27.14 -3.05 4.84
C ALA A 358 27.64 -3.29 3.40
N THR A 359 27.57 -2.28 2.53
CA THR A 359 27.87 -2.44 1.09
C THR A 359 29.07 -1.63 0.61
N GLY A 360 29.45 -0.57 1.33
CA GLY A 360 30.49 0.38 0.91
C GLY A 360 30.08 1.30 -0.24
N ALA A 361 28.83 1.25 -0.70
CA ALA A 361 28.28 2.13 -1.73
C ALA A 361 27.42 3.24 -1.11
N SER A 362 27.18 4.33 -1.85
CA SER A 362 26.20 5.32 -1.42
C SER A 362 24.79 4.72 -1.39
N MET A 363 23.95 5.16 -0.46
CA MET A 363 22.57 4.68 -0.36
C MET A 363 21.76 4.96 -1.64
N ASP A 364 22.09 6.02 -2.39
CA ASP A 364 21.45 6.35 -3.68
C ASP A 364 21.85 5.42 -4.83
N ALA A 365 23.03 4.79 -4.75
CA ALA A 365 23.53 3.86 -5.77
C ALA A 365 22.92 2.45 -5.65
N SER A 366 22.07 2.22 -4.65
CA SER A 366 21.47 0.92 -4.39
C SER A 366 20.53 0.50 -5.51
N GLY A 367 20.87 -0.60 -6.18
CA GLY A 367 20.04 -1.21 -7.24
C GLY A 367 18.93 -2.12 -6.71
N ASN A 368 18.75 -2.23 -5.39
CA ASN A 368 17.75 -3.07 -4.76
C ASN A 368 17.18 -2.41 -3.50
N ARG A 369 16.14 -3.01 -2.91
CA ARG A 369 15.44 -2.45 -1.73
C ARG A 369 16.26 -2.35 -0.42
N ALA A 370 17.50 -2.84 -0.35
CA ALA A 370 18.26 -2.91 0.91
C ALA A 370 18.47 -1.54 1.56
N SER A 371 18.87 -0.53 0.78
CA SER A 371 19.12 0.80 1.34
C SER A 371 17.84 1.50 1.79
N CYS A 372 16.71 1.24 1.12
CA CYS A 372 15.39 1.71 1.57
C CYS A 372 15.01 1.05 2.91
N TYR A 373 15.34 -0.23 3.08
CA TYR A 373 15.03 -1.00 4.29
C TYR A 373 15.87 -0.65 5.52
N ASN A 374 16.89 0.20 5.38
CA ASN A 374 17.56 0.79 6.54
C ASN A 374 16.66 1.78 7.30
N CYS A 375 15.59 2.28 6.66
CA CYS A 375 14.66 3.23 7.28
C CYS A 375 13.20 2.77 7.22
N HIS A 376 12.80 2.14 6.10
CA HIS A 376 11.47 1.60 5.93
C HIS A 376 11.42 0.11 6.33
N PRO A 377 10.31 -0.36 6.89
CA PRO A 377 10.17 -1.75 7.24
C PRO A 377 10.17 -2.62 5.98
N GLY A 378 10.67 -3.85 6.12
CA GLY A 378 10.48 -4.87 5.10
C GLY A 378 11.62 -5.86 4.95
N ALA A 379 12.73 -5.69 5.67
CA ALA A 379 13.84 -6.64 5.63
C ALA A 379 13.46 -7.99 6.24
N THR A 380 12.68 -7.99 7.33
CA THR A 380 12.09 -9.21 7.92
C THR A 380 10.56 -9.19 7.79
N THR A 381 9.94 -8.02 7.97
CA THR A 381 8.48 -7.82 7.93
C THR A 381 7.86 -7.87 6.53
N ASN A 382 8.64 -7.99 5.45
CA ASN A 382 8.11 -8.03 4.08
C ASN A 382 7.01 -6.98 3.81
N CYS A 383 7.26 -5.72 4.18
CA CYS A 383 6.31 -4.60 3.97
C CYS A 383 5.79 -4.62 2.53
N LEU A 384 6.71 -4.72 1.57
CA LEU A 384 6.42 -5.07 0.20
C LEU A 384 6.14 -6.58 0.10
N ARG A 385 4.89 -6.93 -0.18
CA ARG A 385 4.42 -8.30 -0.41
C ARG A 385 3.32 -8.31 -1.47
N GLY A 386 2.99 -9.48 -2.00
CA GLY A 386 2.13 -9.54 -3.19
C GLY A 386 2.93 -9.48 -4.48
N VAL A 387 2.36 -8.97 -5.57
CA VAL A 387 3.05 -8.96 -6.88
C VAL A 387 4.44 -8.31 -6.82
N MET A 388 4.60 -7.24 -6.04
CA MET A 388 5.87 -6.53 -5.89
C MET A 388 6.95 -7.34 -5.15
N ALA A 389 6.59 -8.42 -4.47
CA ALA A 389 7.54 -9.36 -3.87
C ALA A 389 7.36 -10.81 -4.33
N ASN A 390 6.42 -11.12 -5.21
CA ASN A 390 6.22 -12.44 -5.78
C ASN A 390 6.80 -12.51 -7.20
N ALA A 391 6.82 -11.39 -7.93
CA ALA A 391 7.47 -11.32 -9.24
C ALA A 391 8.98 -11.54 -9.09
N ARG A 392 9.52 -12.53 -9.80
CA ARG A 392 10.93 -12.94 -9.77
C ARG A 392 11.52 -12.91 -11.17
N ASN A 393 12.77 -12.52 -11.27
CA ASN A 393 13.57 -12.75 -12.45
C ASN A 393 13.97 -14.24 -12.53
N PRO A 394 14.41 -14.74 -13.69
CA PRO A 394 14.86 -16.13 -13.84
C PRO A 394 15.98 -16.57 -12.88
N ASP A 395 16.76 -15.62 -12.37
CA ASP A 395 17.84 -15.85 -11.39
C ASP A 395 17.35 -15.90 -9.93
N GLY A 396 16.04 -15.74 -9.70
CA GLY A 396 15.43 -15.72 -8.37
C GLY A 396 15.51 -14.38 -7.65
N SER A 397 16.07 -13.34 -8.26
CA SER A 397 16.02 -11.97 -7.73
C SER A 397 14.63 -11.36 -7.90
N TYR A 398 14.28 -10.36 -7.09
CA TYR A 398 13.00 -9.66 -7.22
C TYR A 398 12.95 -8.84 -8.52
N ALA A 399 11.90 -9.06 -9.32
CA ALA A 399 11.69 -8.32 -10.57
C ALA A 399 11.24 -6.87 -10.35
N ILE A 400 10.62 -6.59 -9.20
CA ILE A 400 10.15 -5.27 -8.79
C ILE A 400 10.85 -4.88 -7.48
N GLN A 401 11.43 -3.68 -7.46
CA GLN A 401 12.09 -3.07 -6.30
C GLN A 401 11.33 -1.80 -5.88
N CYS A 402 11.63 -1.27 -4.69
CA CYS A 402 11.10 0.03 -4.26
C CYS A 402 11.41 1.12 -5.31
N GLN A 403 12.62 1.08 -5.87
CA GLN A 403 13.10 2.00 -6.90
C GLN A 403 12.37 1.88 -8.23
N SER A 404 11.81 0.71 -8.54
CA SER A 404 10.99 0.52 -9.75
C SER A 404 9.73 1.40 -9.75
N CYS A 405 9.26 1.79 -8.56
CA CYS A 405 8.05 2.57 -8.35
C CYS A 405 8.36 3.99 -7.88
N HIS A 406 9.25 4.15 -6.90
CA HIS A 406 9.50 5.44 -6.25
C HIS A 406 10.76 6.16 -6.73
N GLY A 407 11.64 5.47 -7.47
CA GLY A 407 12.93 6.00 -7.89
C GLY A 407 14.04 5.84 -6.84
N SER A 408 15.21 6.41 -7.12
CA SER A 408 16.34 6.48 -6.21
C SER A 408 16.05 7.34 -4.98
N MET A 409 16.89 7.27 -3.95
CA MET A 409 16.70 8.04 -2.72
C MET A 409 16.71 9.55 -2.99
N SER A 410 17.58 10.02 -3.88
CA SER A 410 17.64 11.42 -4.31
C SER A 410 16.38 11.86 -5.09
N GLN A 411 15.77 10.96 -5.87
CA GLN A 411 14.49 11.23 -6.53
C GLN A 411 13.33 11.31 -5.53
N VAL A 412 13.35 10.47 -4.48
CA VAL A 412 12.39 10.56 -3.36
C VAL A 412 12.58 11.85 -2.57
N GLY A 413 13.82 12.29 -2.39
CA GLY A 413 14.18 13.54 -1.72
C GLY A 413 14.04 14.80 -2.59
N ALA A 414 13.58 14.70 -3.83
CA ALA A 414 13.48 15.86 -4.71
C ALA A 414 12.56 16.94 -4.11
N SER A 415 12.98 18.20 -4.11
CA SER A 415 12.23 19.31 -3.52
C SER A 415 10.88 19.58 -4.18
N ALA A 416 10.72 19.17 -5.45
CA ALA A 416 9.47 19.27 -6.18
C ALA A 416 8.48 18.12 -5.88
N ARG A 417 8.92 17.03 -5.24
CA ARG A 417 8.09 15.87 -4.93
C ARG A 417 7.37 16.08 -3.60
N GLN A 418 6.05 15.92 -3.61
CA GLN A 418 5.21 15.90 -2.43
C GLN A 418 5.05 14.45 -1.96
N GLY A 419 5.88 14.01 -1.01
CA GLY A 419 5.81 12.64 -0.50
C GLY A 419 4.42 12.29 0.07
N TRP A 420 4.00 11.04 -0.04
CA TRP A 420 2.66 10.52 0.29
C TRP A 420 1.53 10.93 -0.67
N LEU A 421 1.78 11.89 -1.56
CA LEU A 421 0.81 12.40 -2.55
C LEU A 421 1.28 12.15 -3.99
N ASP A 422 2.57 12.30 -4.27
CA ASP A 422 3.20 11.95 -5.55
C ASP A 422 3.66 10.49 -5.51
N GLU A 423 2.67 9.60 -5.66
CA GLU A 423 2.86 8.16 -5.64
C GLU A 423 2.63 7.54 -7.02
N PRO A 424 3.27 6.40 -7.31
CA PRO A 424 3.15 5.74 -8.60
C PRO A 424 1.72 5.24 -8.85
N THR A 425 1.33 5.26 -10.12
CA THR A 425 -0.02 4.88 -10.56
C THR A 425 -0.01 3.54 -11.28
N CYS A 426 -1.11 2.79 -11.20
CA CYS A 426 -1.23 1.47 -11.81
C CYS A 426 -0.95 1.50 -13.33
N GLN A 427 -1.51 2.50 -14.00
CA GLN A 427 -1.38 2.74 -15.44
C GLN A 427 0.04 3.14 -15.89
N SER A 428 0.97 3.40 -14.97
CA SER A 428 2.39 3.56 -15.29
C SER A 428 3.08 2.23 -15.62
N CYS A 429 2.51 1.11 -15.17
CA CYS A 429 2.99 -0.24 -15.47
C CYS A 429 1.99 -1.06 -16.29
N HIS A 430 0.69 -0.86 -16.06
CA HIS A 430 -0.41 -1.57 -16.72
C HIS A 430 -1.00 -0.70 -17.82
N THR A 431 -0.39 -0.74 -19.01
CA THR A 431 -0.76 0.12 -20.13
C THR A 431 -0.63 -0.63 -21.46
N THR A 432 -0.86 0.02 -22.59
CA THR A 432 -0.44 -0.48 -23.89
C THR A 432 0.88 0.13 -24.35
N ASP A 433 1.54 -0.52 -25.31
CA ASP A 433 2.57 0.10 -26.14
C ASP A 433 1.96 0.95 -27.27
N ALA A 434 2.82 1.50 -28.13
CA ALA A 434 2.42 2.35 -29.26
C ALA A 434 1.59 1.62 -30.32
N THR A 435 1.58 0.29 -30.35
CA THR A 435 0.76 -0.52 -31.25
C THR A 435 -0.61 -0.85 -30.68
N GLY A 436 -0.87 -0.48 -29.41
CA GLY A 436 -2.08 -0.85 -28.68
C GLY A 436 -2.02 -2.27 -28.07
N ALA A 437 -0.86 -2.93 -28.09
CA ALA A 437 -0.68 -4.19 -27.39
C ALA A 437 -0.48 -3.93 -25.90
N TYR A 438 -1.16 -4.68 -25.05
CA TYR A 438 -1.04 -4.52 -23.60
C TYR A 438 0.33 -4.96 -23.09
N GLN A 439 0.82 -4.22 -22.10
CA GLN A 439 2.11 -4.38 -21.49
C GLN A 439 1.96 -4.35 -19.97
N ARG A 440 2.75 -5.20 -19.30
CA ARG A 440 2.97 -5.16 -17.85
C ARG A 440 4.43 -4.86 -17.60
N TYR A 441 4.75 -3.60 -17.33
CA TYR A 441 6.12 -3.22 -17.01
C TYR A 441 6.43 -3.51 -15.54
N THR A 442 7.69 -3.88 -15.28
CA THR A 442 8.22 -4.06 -13.91
C THR A 442 8.70 -2.75 -13.30
N SER A 443 8.62 -1.64 -14.04
CA SER A 443 8.99 -0.30 -13.60
C SER A 443 8.04 0.76 -14.16
N THR A 444 7.70 1.70 -13.30
CA THR A 444 6.87 2.87 -13.62
C THR A 444 7.62 3.88 -14.48
N PHE A 445 8.95 3.82 -14.50
CA PHE A 445 9.78 4.71 -15.28
C PHE A 445 10.04 4.15 -16.68
N ALA A 446 9.91 5.00 -17.69
CA ALA A 446 10.30 4.68 -19.06
C ALA A 446 11.82 4.78 -19.26
N SER A 447 12.45 5.76 -18.61
CA SER A 447 13.90 5.97 -18.58
C SER A 447 14.26 6.95 -17.46
N GLY A 448 15.29 6.65 -16.67
CA GLY A 448 15.71 7.51 -15.56
C GLY A 448 14.55 7.83 -14.61
N ALA A 449 14.27 9.13 -14.41
CA ALA A 449 13.16 9.62 -13.58
C ALA A 449 11.82 9.79 -14.34
N ALA A 450 11.79 9.57 -15.65
CA ALA A 450 10.63 9.85 -16.47
C ALA A 450 9.56 8.77 -16.27
N VAL A 451 8.47 9.11 -15.60
CA VAL A 451 7.30 8.23 -15.43
C VAL A 451 6.71 7.93 -16.80
N ARG A 452 6.32 6.67 -17.01
CA ARG A 452 5.71 6.20 -18.25
C ARG A 452 4.35 6.85 -18.47
N THR A 453 4.13 7.32 -19.70
CA THR A 453 2.83 7.81 -20.15
C THR A 453 1.82 6.66 -20.18
N ALA A 454 0.68 6.87 -19.52
CA ALA A 454 -0.45 5.95 -19.60
C ALA A 454 -1.17 6.10 -20.95
N LEU A 455 -1.16 5.03 -21.76
CA LEU A 455 -1.88 4.94 -23.03
C LEU A 455 -3.22 4.19 -22.89
N ASP A 456 -3.42 3.52 -21.76
CA ASP A 456 -4.61 2.76 -21.43
C ASP A 456 -5.10 3.14 -20.04
N THR A 457 -6.40 3.42 -19.93
CA THR A 457 -7.04 3.88 -18.70
C THR A 457 -7.88 2.81 -18.01
N ARG A 458 -7.94 1.58 -18.53
CA ARG A 458 -8.70 0.46 -17.91
C ARG A 458 -8.30 0.19 -16.47
N PHE A 459 -7.02 0.38 -16.15
CA PHE A 459 -6.44 0.18 -14.83
C PHE A 459 -6.09 1.50 -14.15
N ALA A 460 -6.59 2.64 -14.65
CA ALA A 460 -6.19 3.92 -14.13
C ALA A 460 -6.72 4.17 -12.72
N THR A 461 -5.87 4.75 -11.87
CA THR A 461 -6.31 5.40 -10.64
C THR A 461 -7.29 6.53 -10.95
N THR A 462 -8.18 6.84 -10.01
CA THR A 462 -9.13 7.95 -10.16
C THR A 462 -8.37 9.27 -10.22
N PRO A 463 -8.46 10.05 -11.32
CA PRO A 463 -7.77 11.33 -11.42
C PRO A 463 -8.25 12.34 -10.38
N ASP A 464 -7.35 13.20 -9.92
CA ASP A 464 -7.63 14.30 -8.99
C ASP A 464 -8.21 13.86 -7.63
N VAL A 465 -7.89 12.64 -7.21
CA VAL A 465 -8.28 12.05 -5.92
C VAL A 465 -7.03 11.64 -5.12
N PRO A 466 -6.87 12.12 -3.87
CA PRO A 466 -7.86 12.85 -3.05
C PRO A 466 -7.85 14.37 -3.26
N ALA A 467 -6.96 14.89 -4.11
CA ALA A 467 -6.82 16.32 -4.38
C ALA A 467 -6.45 16.55 -5.85
N VAL A 468 -6.72 17.75 -6.35
CA VAL A 468 -6.38 18.17 -7.71
C VAL A 468 -4.89 17.91 -8.00
N GLY A 469 -4.63 17.24 -9.12
CA GLY A 469 -3.31 16.84 -9.58
C GLY A 469 -2.76 15.55 -8.94
N LYS A 470 -3.52 14.88 -8.06
CA LYS A 470 -3.12 13.62 -7.40
C LYS A 470 -4.04 12.47 -7.82
N SER A 471 -3.50 11.26 -7.98
CA SER A 471 -4.28 10.09 -8.42
C SER A 471 -3.88 8.85 -7.64
N LEU A 472 -4.27 8.81 -6.37
CA LEU A 472 -3.80 7.80 -5.41
C LEU A 472 -4.65 6.53 -5.44
N TYR A 473 -3.99 5.38 -5.51
CA TYR A 473 -4.61 4.05 -5.48
C TYR A 473 -5.50 3.83 -4.25
N ARG A 474 -5.04 4.21 -3.05
CA ARG A 474 -5.77 4.02 -1.78
C ARG A 474 -7.08 4.83 -1.63
N TYR A 475 -7.35 5.75 -2.56
CA TYR A 475 -8.60 6.52 -2.63
C TYR A 475 -9.33 6.32 -3.96
N SER A 476 -8.81 5.46 -4.83
CA SER A 476 -9.41 5.21 -6.15
C SER A 476 -10.55 4.22 -6.05
N THR A 477 -11.60 4.47 -6.83
CA THR A 477 -12.79 3.62 -6.90
C THR A 477 -12.93 2.98 -8.28
N GLY A 478 -13.55 1.81 -8.33
CA GLY A 478 -13.85 1.08 -9.56
C GLY A 478 -15.30 0.56 -9.58
N HIS A 479 -15.44 -0.74 -9.85
CA HIS A 479 -16.73 -1.39 -10.08
C HIS A 479 -17.71 -1.20 -8.91
N GLY A 480 -18.89 -0.65 -9.21
CA GLY A 480 -19.95 -0.46 -8.20
C GLY A 480 -19.62 0.53 -7.08
N GLY A 481 -18.60 1.38 -7.26
CA GLY A 481 -18.11 2.29 -6.22
C GLY A 481 -17.23 1.62 -5.17
N LEU A 482 -16.82 0.36 -5.39
CA LEU A 482 -15.84 -0.29 -4.55
C LEU A 482 -14.49 0.40 -4.68
N GLN A 483 -13.80 0.52 -3.55
CA GLN A 483 -12.44 1.02 -3.52
C GLN A 483 -11.50 -0.02 -4.13
N CYS A 484 -10.45 0.41 -4.83
CA CYS A 484 -9.50 -0.52 -5.45
C CYS A 484 -8.93 -1.51 -4.42
N GLU A 485 -8.60 -1.03 -3.23
CA GLU A 485 -8.09 -1.83 -2.11
C GLU A 485 -9.09 -2.86 -1.59
N ALA A 486 -10.40 -2.64 -1.75
CA ALA A 486 -11.43 -3.59 -1.34
C ALA A 486 -11.35 -4.90 -2.15
N CYS A 487 -10.92 -4.83 -3.41
CA CYS A 487 -10.74 -6.00 -4.27
C CYS A 487 -9.30 -6.50 -4.30
N HIS A 488 -8.34 -5.57 -4.37
CA HIS A 488 -6.93 -5.87 -4.63
C HIS A 488 -6.07 -5.94 -3.38
N GLY A 489 -6.54 -5.46 -2.22
CA GLY A 489 -5.71 -5.33 -1.01
C GLY A 489 -4.93 -4.01 -0.97
N ALA A 490 -4.17 -3.82 0.11
CA ALA A 490 -3.47 -2.56 0.36
C ALA A 490 -2.33 -2.30 -0.63
N THR A 491 -1.92 -1.04 -0.79
CA THR A 491 -0.92 -0.59 -1.80
C THR A 491 0.35 -1.46 -1.88
N HIS A 492 0.99 -1.80 -0.75
CA HIS A 492 2.19 -2.65 -0.70
C HIS A 492 1.92 -4.13 -0.43
N ALA A 493 0.65 -4.54 -0.44
CA ALA A 493 0.20 -5.89 -0.10
C ALA A 493 -0.93 -6.34 -1.06
N ILE A 494 -0.77 -6.04 -2.36
CA ILE A 494 -1.77 -6.42 -3.37
C ILE A 494 -1.84 -7.95 -3.47
N TYR A 495 -3.06 -8.49 -3.42
CA TYR A 495 -3.30 -9.92 -3.39
C TYR A 495 -2.96 -10.65 -4.71
N PRO A 496 -2.58 -11.94 -4.66
CA PRO A 496 -2.30 -12.71 -3.44
C PRO A 496 -0.95 -12.31 -2.87
N THR A 497 -0.85 -12.25 -1.54
CA THR A 497 0.44 -11.98 -0.87
C THR A 497 1.11 -13.28 -0.43
N SER A 498 2.41 -13.20 -0.16
CA SER A 498 3.18 -14.28 0.44
C SER A 498 2.93 -14.44 1.95
N GLU A 499 2.20 -13.52 2.57
CA GLU A 499 1.83 -13.57 3.99
C GLU A 499 0.43 -14.19 4.15
N PRO A 500 0.30 -15.38 4.76
CA PRO A 500 -0.98 -16.07 4.88
C PRO A 500 -2.10 -15.24 5.53
N ASN A 501 -1.78 -14.38 6.51
CA ASN A 501 -2.78 -13.59 7.22
C ASN A 501 -3.50 -12.57 6.30
N ASP A 502 -2.83 -12.02 5.29
CA ASP A 502 -3.48 -11.14 4.30
C ASP A 502 -4.56 -11.88 3.49
N ASN A 503 -4.31 -13.16 3.18
CA ASN A 503 -5.16 -13.95 2.29
C ASN A 503 -6.39 -14.54 3.01
N VAL A 504 -6.52 -14.38 4.32
CA VAL A 504 -7.64 -14.93 5.11
C VAL A 504 -8.99 -14.44 4.59
N GLN A 505 -9.11 -13.15 4.28
CA GLN A 505 -10.34 -12.57 3.72
C GLN A 505 -10.67 -13.17 2.35
N SER A 506 -9.72 -13.16 1.42
CA SER A 506 -9.94 -13.70 0.06
C SER A 506 -10.31 -15.18 0.11
N ASN A 507 -9.59 -15.99 0.89
CA ASN A 507 -9.92 -17.41 1.06
C ASN A 507 -11.35 -17.61 1.58
N ALA A 508 -11.79 -16.82 2.56
CA ALA A 508 -13.14 -16.93 3.11
C ALA A 508 -14.23 -16.49 2.12
N LEU A 509 -13.93 -15.52 1.25
CA LEU A 509 -14.92 -14.90 0.36
C LEU A 509 -15.09 -15.60 -1.00
N GLN A 510 -14.02 -16.18 -1.55
CA GLN A 510 -14.02 -16.81 -2.88
C GLN A 510 -13.40 -18.21 -2.91
N GLY A 511 -12.92 -18.72 -1.77
CA GLY A 511 -12.35 -20.06 -1.67
C GLY A 511 -10.88 -20.18 -2.12
N HIS A 512 -10.24 -19.06 -2.47
CA HIS A 512 -8.83 -19.02 -2.82
C HIS A 512 -8.17 -17.67 -2.48
N ALA A 513 -6.85 -17.68 -2.34
CA ALA A 513 -6.04 -16.49 -2.18
C ALA A 513 -6.04 -15.68 -3.48
N GLY A 514 -5.97 -14.35 -3.37
CA GLY A 514 -5.90 -13.47 -4.53
C GLY A 514 -6.82 -12.28 -4.46
N THR A 515 -6.73 -11.45 -5.51
CA THR A 515 -7.70 -10.38 -5.76
C THR A 515 -9.11 -10.98 -5.75
N ILE A 516 -10.07 -10.30 -5.13
CA ILE A 516 -11.47 -10.74 -5.14
C ILE A 516 -12.00 -10.60 -6.56
N ALA A 517 -12.16 -11.74 -7.25
CA ALA A 517 -12.47 -11.80 -8.67
C ALA A 517 -13.70 -12.68 -8.99
N GLU A 518 -14.12 -13.55 -8.06
CA GLU A 518 -15.34 -14.33 -8.24
C GLU A 518 -16.58 -13.44 -8.06
N CYS A 519 -17.29 -13.19 -9.16
CA CYS A 519 -18.46 -12.31 -9.16
C CYS A 519 -19.54 -12.74 -8.15
N SER A 520 -19.62 -14.05 -7.87
CA SER A 520 -20.55 -14.64 -6.92
C SER A 520 -20.29 -14.21 -5.46
N THR A 521 -19.07 -13.75 -5.13
CA THR A 521 -18.78 -13.15 -3.83
C THR A 521 -19.69 -11.95 -3.60
N CYS A 522 -19.83 -11.07 -4.60
CA CYS A 522 -20.57 -9.82 -4.48
C CYS A 522 -21.98 -9.86 -5.08
N HIS A 523 -22.30 -10.86 -5.91
CA HIS A 523 -23.59 -10.99 -6.57
C HIS A 523 -24.22 -12.36 -6.30
N ALA A 524 -25.39 -12.38 -5.65
CA ALA A 524 -26.16 -13.60 -5.43
C ALA A 524 -26.67 -14.18 -6.76
N SER A 525 -26.99 -13.30 -7.71
CA SER A 525 -27.22 -13.62 -9.11
C SER A 525 -26.26 -12.81 -9.96
N VAL A 526 -25.27 -13.46 -10.56
CA VAL A 526 -24.26 -12.79 -11.38
C VAL A 526 -24.91 -12.30 -12.68
N PRO A 527 -24.91 -10.97 -12.97
CA PRO A 527 -25.47 -10.45 -14.21
C PRO A 527 -24.73 -11.01 -15.42
N LEU A 528 -25.46 -11.31 -16.50
CA LEU A 528 -24.87 -11.65 -17.79
C LEU A 528 -24.56 -10.35 -18.55
N THR A 529 -23.29 -10.03 -18.72
CA THR A 529 -22.81 -8.79 -19.34
C THR A 529 -21.53 -9.04 -20.14
N ARG A 530 -21.31 -8.23 -21.17
CA ARG A 530 -20.08 -8.22 -21.99
C ARG A 530 -18.99 -7.35 -21.38
N ASP A 531 -19.35 -6.28 -20.68
CA ASP A 531 -18.41 -5.22 -20.26
C ASP A 531 -18.82 -4.52 -18.96
N GLY A 532 -19.83 -5.04 -18.26
CA GLY A 532 -20.33 -4.44 -17.01
C GLY A 532 -19.52 -4.80 -15.77
N GLY A 533 -18.54 -5.68 -15.88
CA GLY A 533 -17.66 -6.08 -14.77
C GLY A 533 -16.52 -5.08 -14.52
N PRO A 534 -15.68 -5.35 -13.50
CA PRO A 534 -14.48 -4.54 -13.24
C PRO A 534 -13.57 -4.50 -14.47
N HIS A 535 -12.94 -3.35 -14.74
CA HIS A 535 -12.06 -3.15 -15.89
C HIS A 535 -12.66 -3.49 -17.27
N GLY A 536 -14.00 -3.46 -17.39
CA GLY A 536 -14.71 -3.83 -18.61
C GLY A 536 -14.80 -5.34 -18.84
N MET A 537 -14.64 -6.15 -17.78
CA MET A 537 -14.76 -7.61 -17.88
C MET A 537 -16.21 -8.05 -18.16
N HIS A 538 -16.34 -9.11 -18.96
CA HIS A 538 -17.60 -9.83 -19.13
C HIS A 538 -17.84 -10.78 -17.95
N THR A 539 -19.06 -11.34 -17.88
CA THR A 539 -19.40 -12.40 -16.93
C THR A 539 -18.53 -13.64 -17.12
N VAL A 540 -18.05 -14.24 -16.05
CA VAL A 540 -17.18 -15.43 -16.11
C VAL A 540 -17.91 -16.67 -15.60
N GLY A 541 -18.27 -17.60 -16.48
CA GLY A 541 -19.04 -18.79 -16.11
C GLY A 541 -19.75 -19.45 -17.29
N SER A 542 -20.39 -20.60 -17.04
CA SER A 542 -21.09 -21.37 -18.09
C SER A 542 -22.19 -20.57 -18.80
N ALA A 543 -22.89 -19.68 -18.08
CA ALA A 543 -23.87 -18.78 -18.69
C ALA A 543 -23.27 -17.87 -19.77
N TRP A 544 -22.04 -17.37 -19.55
CA TRP A 544 -21.31 -16.62 -20.57
C TRP A 544 -20.89 -17.52 -21.72
N VAL A 545 -20.33 -18.71 -21.44
CA VAL A 545 -19.93 -19.67 -22.47
C VAL A 545 -21.10 -19.99 -23.41
N SER A 546 -22.32 -20.14 -22.89
CA SER A 546 -23.51 -20.36 -23.74
C SER A 546 -23.97 -19.14 -24.53
N ALA A 547 -23.67 -17.91 -24.08
CA ALA A 547 -24.21 -16.68 -24.66
C ALA A 547 -23.20 -15.86 -25.49
N HIS A 548 -21.89 -16.08 -25.31
CA HIS A 548 -20.83 -15.22 -25.83
C HIS A 548 -20.82 -15.13 -27.36
N GLN A 549 -21.34 -16.14 -28.08
CA GLN A 549 -21.48 -16.12 -29.53
C GLN A 549 -22.26 -14.89 -30.02
N SER A 550 -23.33 -14.52 -29.32
CA SER A 550 -24.13 -13.34 -29.66
C SER A 550 -23.33 -12.04 -29.49
N ALA A 551 -22.51 -11.95 -28.43
CA ALA A 551 -21.63 -10.82 -28.18
C ALA A 551 -20.53 -10.71 -29.25
N ALA A 552 -19.91 -11.83 -29.61
CA ALA A 552 -18.89 -11.89 -30.65
C ALA A 552 -19.44 -11.49 -32.03
N ARG A 553 -20.64 -11.97 -32.41
CA ARG A 553 -21.32 -11.56 -33.65
C ARG A 553 -21.69 -10.08 -33.68
N GLY A 554 -22.04 -9.52 -32.52
CA GLY A 554 -22.41 -8.11 -32.40
C GLY A 554 -21.23 -7.15 -32.53
N ASN A 555 -20.09 -7.47 -31.90
CA ASN A 555 -18.87 -6.68 -32.01
C ASN A 555 -17.62 -7.50 -31.63
N LEU A 556 -17.08 -8.23 -32.61
CA LEU A 556 -15.89 -9.06 -32.40
C LEU A 556 -14.66 -8.22 -31.95
N ALA A 557 -14.50 -7.01 -32.49
CA ALA A 557 -13.36 -6.16 -32.19
C ALA A 557 -13.31 -5.73 -30.71
N ALA A 558 -14.46 -5.69 -30.01
CA ALA A 558 -14.48 -5.40 -28.57
C ALA A 558 -13.77 -6.50 -27.74
N CYS A 559 -13.80 -7.76 -28.20
CA CYS A 559 -13.14 -8.86 -27.51
C CYS A 559 -11.60 -8.74 -27.56
N ALA A 560 -11.07 -8.12 -28.63
CA ALA A 560 -9.63 -7.98 -28.82
C ALA A 560 -8.94 -7.12 -27.75
N ALA A 561 -9.69 -6.25 -27.06
CA ALA A 561 -9.17 -5.42 -25.98
C ALA A 561 -8.61 -6.25 -24.80
N CYS A 562 -9.18 -7.43 -24.55
CA CYS A 562 -8.77 -8.33 -23.46
C CYS A 562 -8.22 -9.66 -23.96
N HIS A 563 -8.64 -10.14 -25.14
CA HIS A 563 -8.21 -11.42 -25.71
C HIS A 563 -7.16 -11.28 -26.82
N GLY A 564 -6.74 -10.05 -27.12
CA GLY A 564 -5.76 -9.75 -28.17
C GLY A 564 -6.35 -9.66 -29.58
N SER A 565 -5.64 -8.94 -30.45
CA SER A 565 -6.04 -8.73 -31.85
C SER A 565 -6.05 -10.03 -32.68
N ASP A 566 -5.35 -11.05 -32.21
CA ASP A 566 -5.32 -12.40 -32.78
C ASP A 566 -6.29 -13.36 -32.06
N TYR A 567 -7.00 -12.90 -31.03
CA TYR A 567 -7.98 -13.67 -30.25
C TYR A 567 -7.41 -14.93 -29.58
N ARG A 568 -6.10 -14.98 -29.35
CA ARG A 568 -5.42 -16.12 -28.70
C ARG A 568 -5.38 -16.02 -27.18
N GLY A 569 -5.88 -14.93 -26.62
CA GLY A 569 -5.78 -14.63 -25.21
C GLY A 569 -4.60 -13.70 -24.92
N ARG A 570 -4.71 -12.97 -23.81
CA ARG A 570 -3.67 -12.10 -23.27
C ARG A 570 -3.71 -12.18 -21.74
N PRO A 571 -2.75 -11.60 -21.00
CA PRO A 571 -2.81 -11.60 -19.54
C PRO A 571 -4.14 -11.13 -18.93
N GLN A 572 -4.92 -10.29 -19.63
CA GLN A 572 -6.24 -9.85 -19.16
C GLN A 572 -7.34 -10.91 -19.28
N SER A 573 -7.19 -11.90 -20.15
CA SER A 573 -8.11 -13.03 -20.27
C SER A 573 -7.67 -14.24 -19.44
N ALA A 574 -6.66 -14.07 -18.59
CA ALA A 574 -6.18 -15.11 -17.70
C ALA A 574 -7.23 -15.50 -16.66
N THR A 575 -7.42 -16.80 -16.45
CA THR A 575 -8.25 -17.33 -15.37
C THR A 575 -7.60 -17.10 -14.00
N PHE A 576 -8.38 -16.70 -13.00
CA PHE A 576 -7.87 -16.58 -11.61
C PHE A 576 -7.70 -17.94 -10.93
N THR A 577 -8.55 -18.90 -11.29
CA THR A 577 -8.52 -20.28 -10.77
C THR A 577 -8.61 -21.28 -11.91
N ALA A 578 -8.34 -22.55 -11.61
CA ALA A 578 -8.70 -23.62 -12.53
C ALA A 578 -10.22 -23.69 -12.71
N ARG A 579 -10.69 -23.87 -13.94
CA ARG A 579 -12.12 -23.91 -14.29
C ARG A 579 -12.36 -24.89 -15.42
N SER A 580 -13.54 -25.51 -15.41
CA SER A 580 -13.98 -26.42 -16.47
C SER A 580 -15.35 -26.01 -16.99
N PHE A 581 -15.53 -26.11 -18.30
CA PHE A 581 -16.77 -25.77 -18.99
C PHE A 581 -17.23 -26.94 -19.87
N SER A 582 -18.55 -27.13 -19.95
CA SER A 582 -19.14 -28.01 -20.96
C SER A 582 -19.43 -27.19 -22.21
N ILE A 583 -18.86 -27.61 -23.33
CA ILE A 583 -18.95 -26.96 -24.64
C ILE A 583 -19.36 -28.05 -25.62
N GLU A 584 -20.53 -27.95 -26.23
CA GLU A 584 -20.97 -28.83 -27.33
C GLU A 584 -20.81 -30.34 -27.02
N GLY A 585 -21.06 -30.75 -25.77
CA GLY A 585 -20.96 -32.14 -25.34
C GLY A 585 -19.56 -32.63 -24.94
N ARG A 586 -18.54 -31.78 -25.04
CA ARG A 586 -17.19 -32.03 -24.49
C ARG A 586 -16.90 -31.16 -23.28
N SER A 587 -15.95 -31.60 -22.44
CA SER A 587 -15.43 -30.81 -21.32
C SER A 587 -14.12 -30.13 -21.75
N VAL A 588 -14.01 -28.83 -21.52
CA VAL A 588 -12.78 -28.06 -21.69
C VAL A 588 -12.35 -27.53 -20.32
N SER A 589 -11.09 -27.73 -19.98
CA SER A 589 -10.54 -27.35 -18.68
C SER A 589 -9.36 -26.41 -18.85
N PHE A 590 -9.33 -25.37 -18.04
CA PHE A 590 -8.26 -24.40 -17.97
C PHE A 590 -7.63 -24.45 -16.59
N GLY A 591 -6.30 -24.44 -16.53
CA GLY A 591 -5.57 -24.19 -15.29
C GLY A 591 -5.79 -22.75 -14.80
N ALA A 592 -5.29 -22.42 -13.61
CA ALA A 592 -5.14 -21.03 -13.21
C ALA A 592 -4.11 -20.32 -14.13
N ALA A 593 -4.26 -19.01 -14.30
CA ALA A 593 -3.46 -18.16 -15.18
C ALA A 593 -3.51 -18.48 -16.69
N HIS A 594 -4.34 -19.44 -17.13
CA HIS A 594 -4.52 -19.73 -18.56
C HIS A 594 -5.17 -18.54 -19.27
N GLN A 595 -4.50 -17.99 -20.28
CA GLN A 595 -5.00 -16.87 -21.07
C GLN A 595 -6.03 -17.36 -22.08
N VAL A 596 -7.32 -17.24 -21.75
CA VAL A 596 -8.39 -17.81 -22.58
C VAL A 596 -8.49 -17.07 -23.91
N GLY A 597 -8.55 -17.81 -25.02
CA GLY A 597 -8.73 -17.31 -26.38
C GLY A 597 -9.80 -18.09 -27.16
N CYS A 598 -10.21 -17.57 -28.32
CA CYS A 598 -11.18 -18.25 -29.20
C CYS A 598 -10.64 -19.61 -29.68
N TYR A 599 -9.32 -19.70 -29.88
CA TYR A 599 -8.64 -20.91 -30.36
C TYR A 599 -8.59 -22.06 -29.36
N ASP A 600 -8.91 -21.82 -28.09
CA ASP A 600 -8.99 -22.88 -27.09
C ASP A 600 -10.20 -23.80 -27.33
N CYS A 601 -11.23 -23.28 -27.99
CA CYS A 601 -12.51 -23.98 -28.17
C CYS A 601 -12.94 -24.04 -29.63
N HIS A 602 -12.47 -23.17 -30.51
CA HIS A 602 -12.90 -23.09 -31.91
C HIS A 602 -11.69 -22.93 -32.83
N ASN A 603 -11.86 -23.10 -34.13
CA ASN A 603 -10.84 -22.76 -35.14
C ASN A 603 -10.79 -21.24 -35.42
N GLY A 604 -10.81 -20.43 -34.37
CA GLY A 604 -10.75 -18.97 -34.41
C GLY A 604 -12.08 -18.25 -34.18
N PRO A 605 -12.09 -16.91 -34.31
CA PRO A 605 -13.21 -16.06 -33.86
C PRO A 605 -14.47 -16.14 -34.74
N ASN A 606 -14.36 -16.63 -35.98
CA ASN A 606 -15.49 -16.71 -36.91
C ASN A 606 -16.35 -17.98 -36.74
N GLY A 607 -15.94 -18.89 -35.84
CA GLY A 607 -16.60 -20.17 -35.65
C GLY A 607 -16.21 -21.20 -36.72
N GLY A 608 -15.89 -22.40 -36.25
CA GLY A 608 -15.49 -23.56 -37.04
C GLY A 608 -14.95 -24.61 -36.09
N ASP A 609 -15.35 -25.86 -36.26
CA ASP A 609 -14.84 -27.00 -35.48
C ASP A 609 -13.45 -27.44 -35.98
#